data_AF-A0A519CXG9-F1
#
_entry.id   AF-A0A519CXG9-F1
#
_cell.length_a   1.000
_cell.length_b   1.000
_cell.length_c   1.000
_cell.angle_alpha   90.00
_cell.angle_beta   90.00
_cell.angle_gamma   90.00
#
_symmetry.space_group_name_H-M   'P 1'
#
loop_
_entity.id
_entity.type
_entity.pdbx_description
1 polymer ?
#
loop_
_entity_poly.entity_id
_entity_poly.type
_entity_poly.pdbx_seq_one_letter_code
_entity_poly.pdbx_strand_id
1 'polypeptide(L)'
;MEKLGIQKVDLGLPGAGPFHVEHIDAMLSHITENDYAIRPGAAVRTLMNDIQPLVDLQQKHGIQIQASAFLGTSPIRQFTEGWTMERLLSTMETAVSFAVENDVPVMFVTEDTTRSKPEDVKMIYRRAMELGVRRL
;
A
#
# COMPACT_ATOMS: atom_id res chain seq x y z
N MET A 1 -13.02 16.82 -0.45
CA MET A 1 -13.41 15.44 -0.09
C MET A 1 -14.05 15.40 1.29
N GLU A 2 -13.44 16.02 2.30
CA GLU A 2 -14.00 16.18 3.65
C GLU A 2 -15.47 16.67 3.65
N LYS A 3 -15.75 17.83 3.04
CA LYS A 3 -17.12 18.41 2.96
C LYS A 3 -18.15 17.50 2.27
N LEU A 4 -17.71 16.52 1.50
CA LEU A 4 -18.57 15.55 0.82
C LEU A 4 -18.78 14.28 1.65
N GLY A 5 -18.18 14.17 2.85
CA GLY A 5 -18.29 12.99 3.72
C GLY A 5 -17.49 11.78 3.23
N ILE A 6 -16.48 11.98 2.38
CA ILE A 6 -15.61 10.90 1.92
C ILE A 6 -14.77 10.39 3.09
N GLN A 7 -14.79 9.07 3.34
CA GLN A 7 -14.16 8.50 4.54
C GLN A 7 -12.67 8.23 4.40
N LYS A 8 -12.15 8.10 3.16
CA LYS A 8 -10.74 7.83 2.90
C LYS A 8 -10.31 8.48 1.58
N VAL A 9 -9.09 9.00 1.54
CA VAL A 9 -8.44 9.54 0.33
C VAL A 9 -7.14 8.80 0.04
N ASP A 10 -6.83 8.58 -1.24
CA ASP A 10 -5.48 8.24 -1.70
C ASP A 10 -4.75 9.53 -2.07
N LEU A 11 -3.63 9.79 -1.40
CA LEU A 11 -2.84 11.00 -1.53
C LEU A 11 -1.77 10.90 -2.61
N GLY A 12 -1.52 9.71 -3.18
CA GLY A 12 -0.56 9.51 -4.26
C GLY A 12 0.34 8.29 -4.07
N LEU A 13 1.50 8.30 -4.76
CA LEU A 13 2.49 7.23 -4.76
C LEU A 13 3.84 7.77 -4.25
N PRO A 14 4.23 7.55 -2.98
CA PRO A 14 5.46 8.09 -2.42
C PRO A 14 6.72 7.56 -3.13
N GLY A 15 6.68 6.34 -3.66
CA GLY A 15 7.78 5.76 -4.44
C GLY A 15 7.96 6.36 -5.84
N ALA A 16 7.08 7.26 -6.29
CA ALA A 16 7.22 7.92 -7.59
C ALA A 16 8.37 8.95 -7.61
N GLY A 17 8.85 9.39 -6.45
CA GLY A 17 9.96 10.32 -6.34
C GLY A 17 9.71 11.42 -5.30
N PRO A 18 10.72 12.26 -5.03
CA PRO A 18 10.70 13.24 -3.94
C PRO A 18 9.55 14.25 -4.03
N PHE A 19 9.23 14.74 -5.24
CA PHE A 19 8.11 15.67 -5.44
C PHE A 19 6.76 15.07 -5.05
N HIS A 20 6.56 13.75 -5.23
CA HIS A 20 5.33 13.10 -4.81
C HIS A 20 5.24 12.96 -3.29
N VAL A 21 6.38 12.71 -2.62
CA VAL A 21 6.46 12.73 -1.16
C VAL A 21 6.11 14.11 -0.62
N GLU A 22 6.65 15.19 -1.20
CA GLU A 22 6.35 16.58 -0.82
C GLU A 22 4.86 16.91 -0.97
N HIS A 23 4.20 16.47 -2.04
CA HIS A 23 2.76 16.68 -2.22
C HIS A 23 1.93 15.91 -1.17
N ILE A 24 2.29 14.65 -0.90
CA ILE A 24 1.62 13.85 0.13
C ILE A 24 1.80 14.51 1.50
N ASP A 25 3.02 14.97 1.81
CA ASP A 25 3.38 15.67 3.05
C ASP A 25 2.53 16.93 3.26
N ALA A 26 2.41 17.78 2.22
CA ALA A 26 1.60 18.99 2.28
C ALA A 26 0.10 18.68 2.50
N MET A 27 -0.42 17.61 1.90
CA MET A 27 -1.81 17.19 2.11
C MET A 27 -2.04 16.61 3.51
N LEU A 28 -1.07 15.88 4.07
CA LEU A 28 -1.12 15.40 5.44
C LEU A 28 -1.12 16.57 6.44
N SER A 29 -0.25 17.58 6.24
CA SER A 29 -0.29 18.83 7.02
C SER A 29 -1.66 19.49 6.95
N HIS A 30 -2.25 19.59 5.76
CA HIS A 30 -3.57 20.19 5.62
C HIS A 30 -4.67 19.41 6.37
N ILE A 31 -4.61 18.08 6.36
CA ILE A 31 -5.55 17.23 7.09
C ILE A 31 -5.40 17.42 8.61
N THR A 32 -4.17 17.42 9.13
CA THR A 32 -3.91 17.52 10.58
C THR A 32 -4.17 18.92 11.12
N GLU A 33 -3.75 19.97 10.41
CA GLU A 33 -3.96 21.38 10.81
C GLU A 33 -5.44 21.78 10.89
N ASN A 34 -6.30 21.09 10.14
CA ASN A 34 -7.74 21.37 10.09
C ASN A 34 -8.60 20.33 10.83
N ASP A 35 -7.97 19.37 11.53
CA ASP A 35 -8.65 18.30 12.28
C ASP A 35 -9.74 17.57 11.47
N TYR A 36 -9.41 17.25 10.21
CA TYR A 36 -10.36 16.59 9.31
C TYR A 36 -10.56 15.11 9.66
N ALA A 37 -11.79 14.62 9.45
CA ALA A 37 -12.13 13.23 9.71
C ALA A 37 -11.71 12.27 8.58
N ILE A 38 -11.43 12.78 7.37
CA ILE A 38 -10.98 11.97 6.24
C ILE A 38 -9.68 11.23 6.55
N ARG A 39 -9.68 9.91 6.34
CA ARG A 39 -8.50 9.08 6.63
C ARG A 39 -7.54 9.07 5.43
N PRO A 40 -6.26 9.40 5.63
CA PRO A 40 -5.31 9.37 4.53
C PRO A 40 -4.86 7.94 4.20
N GLY A 41 -4.42 7.78 2.96
CA GLY A 41 -3.73 6.61 2.48
C GLY A 41 -2.89 6.97 1.27
N ALA A 42 -2.06 6.02 0.84
CA ALA A 42 -1.28 6.16 -0.39
C ALA A 42 -1.24 4.82 -1.11
N ALA A 43 -1.22 4.86 -2.44
CA ALA A 43 -0.79 3.72 -3.23
C ALA A 43 0.68 3.43 -2.93
N VAL A 44 1.07 2.16 -2.88
CA VAL A 44 2.48 1.77 -2.77
C VAL A 44 2.71 0.53 -3.60
N ARG A 45 3.76 0.52 -4.42
CA ARG A 45 4.27 -0.75 -4.93
C ARG A 45 4.70 -1.59 -3.74
N THR A 46 4.63 -2.91 -3.86
CA THR A 46 5.15 -3.83 -2.85
C THR A 46 6.69 -3.84 -2.83
N LEU A 47 7.29 -2.68 -2.56
CA LEU A 47 8.73 -2.41 -2.59
C LEU A 47 9.09 -1.47 -1.44
N MET A 48 10.27 -1.66 -0.85
CA MET A 48 10.74 -0.83 0.28
C MET A 48 10.85 0.66 -0.05
N ASN A 49 11.19 1.01 -1.29
CA ASN A 49 11.27 2.39 -1.74
C ASN A 49 9.92 3.13 -1.75
N ASP A 50 8.80 2.39 -1.65
CA ASP A 50 7.46 2.95 -1.54
C ASP A 50 6.95 2.89 -0.10
N ILE A 51 7.24 1.80 0.63
CA ILE A 51 6.76 1.61 2.01
C ILE A 51 7.53 2.49 3.00
N GLN A 52 8.86 2.56 2.91
CA GLN A 52 9.67 3.32 3.88
C GLN A 52 9.25 4.79 3.93
N PRO A 53 9.13 5.53 2.81
CA PRO A 53 8.71 6.93 2.89
C PRO A 53 7.28 7.10 3.45
N LEU A 54 6.41 6.11 3.26
CA LEU A 54 5.07 6.15 3.85
C LEU A 54 5.12 6.01 5.38
N VAL A 55 5.97 5.10 5.89
CA VAL A 55 6.24 4.97 7.34
C VAL A 55 6.80 6.27 7.89
N ASP A 56 7.77 6.88 7.22
CA ASP A 56 8.39 8.13 7.65
C ASP A 56 7.36 9.27 7.72
N LEU A 57 6.48 9.37 6.74
CA LEU A 57 5.37 10.34 6.74
C LEU A 57 4.37 10.08 7.87
N GLN A 58 4.02 8.81 8.13
CA GLN A 58 3.13 8.45 9.24
C GLN A 58 3.75 8.88 10.58
N GLN A 59 5.02 8.59 10.80
CA GLN A 59 5.74 8.98 12.02
C GLN A 59 5.83 10.50 12.16
N LYS A 60 6.12 11.22 11.06
CA LYS A 60 6.20 12.68 11.03
C LYS A 60 4.89 13.36 11.44
N HIS A 61 3.76 12.88 10.92
CA HIS A 61 2.45 13.51 11.15
C HIS A 61 1.69 12.96 12.35
N GLY A 62 2.12 11.84 12.92
CA GLY A 62 1.49 11.24 14.10
C GLY A 62 0.07 10.72 13.85
N ILE A 63 -0.29 10.47 12.59
CA ILE A 63 -1.60 9.93 12.19
C ILE A 63 -1.42 8.68 11.34
N GLN A 64 -2.37 7.74 11.42
CA GLN A 64 -2.32 6.54 10.59
C GLN A 64 -2.52 6.86 9.11
N ILE A 65 -1.62 6.36 8.27
CA ILE A 65 -1.72 6.47 6.81
C ILE A 65 -1.85 5.06 6.24
N GLN A 66 -2.97 4.74 5.59
CA GLN A 66 -3.17 3.40 5.07
C GLN A 66 -2.34 3.14 3.80
N ALA A 67 -1.47 2.14 3.84
CA ALA A 67 -0.80 1.60 2.67
C ALA A 67 -1.81 0.85 1.80
N SER A 68 -1.94 1.24 0.54
CA SER A 68 -2.67 0.50 -0.49
C SER A 68 -1.64 -0.23 -1.36
N ALA A 69 -1.12 -1.33 -0.81
CA ALA A 69 -0.01 -2.08 -1.40
C ALA A 69 -0.50 -2.96 -2.53
N PHE A 70 0.12 -2.87 -3.71
CA PHE A 70 -0.29 -3.66 -4.87
C PHE A 70 0.85 -4.46 -5.50
N LEU A 71 0.50 -5.67 -5.98
CA LEU A 71 1.42 -6.60 -6.63
C LEU A 71 0.74 -7.31 -7.82
N GLY A 72 1.37 -7.29 -8.99
CA GLY A 72 0.87 -7.97 -10.19
C GLY A 72 0.96 -9.49 -10.07
N THR A 73 -0.17 -10.16 -10.30
CA THR A 73 -0.27 -11.63 -10.12
C THR A 73 -0.71 -12.38 -11.37
N SER A 74 -1.05 -11.68 -12.46
CA SER A 74 -1.57 -12.36 -13.66
C SER A 74 -0.48 -13.13 -14.42
N PRO A 75 -0.83 -14.22 -15.12
CA PRO A 75 0.14 -15.02 -15.86
C PRO A 75 0.94 -14.22 -16.88
N ILE A 76 0.31 -13.22 -17.53
CA ILE A 76 1.01 -12.36 -18.49
C ILE A 76 2.05 -11.47 -17.81
N ARG A 77 1.75 -10.95 -16.61
CA ARG A 77 2.72 -10.16 -15.85
C ARG A 77 3.86 -11.04 -15.35
N GLN A 78 3.54 -12.21 -14.78
CA GLN A 78 4.54 -13.19 -14.35
C GLN A 78 5.48 -13.57 -15.49
N PHE A 79 4.94 -13.87 -16.68
CA PHE A 79 5.72 -14.22 -17.86
C PHE A 79 6.62 -13.06 -18.32
N THR A 80 6.06 -11.86 -18.45
CA THR A 80 6.78 -10.68 -18.96
C THR A 80 7.95 -10.28 -18.07
N GLU A 81 7.75 -10.37 -16.75
CA GLU A 81 8.75 -9.95 -15.76
C GLU A 81 9.67 -11.10 -15.30
N GLY A 82 9.43 -12.33 -15.79
CA GLY A 82 10.11 -13.53 -15.31
C GLY A 82 9.89 -13.78 -13.81
N TRP A 83 8.72 -13.44 -13.29
CA TRP A 83 8.40 -13.60 -11.87
C TRP A 83 7.85 -15.00 -11.57
N THR A 84 8.38 -15.59 -10.50
CA THR A 84 7.87 -16.84 -9.93
C THR A 84 6.95 -16.53 -8.74
N MET A 85 6.08 -17.49 -8.38
CA MET A 85 5.25 -17.36 -7.18
C MET A 85 6.08 -17.19 -5.90
N GLU A 86 7.23 -17.87 -5.81
CA GLU A 86 8.17 -17.69 -4.71
C GLU A 86 8.67 -16.24 -4.62
N ARG A 87 9.03 -15.62 -5.74
CA ARG A 87 9.45 -14.21 -5.80
C ARG A 87 8.32 -13.27 -5.41
N LEU A 88 7.09 -13.53 -5.87
CA LEU A 88 5.92 -12.71 -5.51
C LEU A 88 5.66 -12.76 -4.01
N LEU A 89 5.69 -13.96 -3.42
CA LEU A 89 5.50 -14.15 -1.99
C LEU A 89 6.60 -13.45 -1.19
N SER A 90 7.88 -13.65 -1.50
CA SER A 90 8.97 -13.02 -0.74
C SER A 90 8.97 -11.49 -0.85
N THR A 91 8.60 -10.96 -2.02
CA THR A 91 8.44 -9.51 -2.24
C THR A 91 7.33 -8.95 -1.35
N MET A 92 6.17 -9.60 -1.34
CA MET A 92 5.05 -9.24 -0.46
C MET A 92 5.40 -9.39 1.01
N GLU A 93 5.98 -10.50 1.44
CA GLU A 93 6.36 -10.73 2.83
C GLU A 93 7.28 -9.63 3.36
N THR A 94 8.28 -9.23 2.56
CA THR A 94 9.23 -8.18 2.95
C THR A 94 8.51 -6.85 3.19
N ALA A 95 7.73 -6.39 2.20
CA ALA A 95 7.08 -5.09 2.25
C ALA A 95 5.93 -5.03 3.27
N VAL A 96 5.10 -6.08 3.33
CA VAL A 96 3.94 -6.14 4.22
C VAL A 96 4.36 -6.29 5.67
N SER A 97 5.34 -7.16 5.97
CA SER A 97 5.84 -7.31 7.35
C SER A 97 6.40 -5.99 7.85
N PHE A 98 7.21 -5.30 7.05
CA PHE A 98 7.77 -4.01 7.43
C PHE A 98 6.69 -2.95 7.71
N ALA A 99 5.65 -2.87 6.88
CA ALA A 99 4.53 -1.95 7.11
C ALA A 99 3.79 -2.28 8.42
N VAL A 100 3.47 -3.56 8.64
CA VAL A 100 2.72 -4.00 9.83
C VAL A 100 3.55 -3.81 11.11
N GLU A 101 4.85 -4.10 11.08
CA GLU A 101 5.78 -3.89 12.20
C GLU A 101 5.94 -2.40 12.58
N ASN A 102 5.66 -1.48 11.65
CA ASN A 102 5.66 -0.04 11.88
C ASN A 102 4.23 0.54 12.07
N ASP A 103 3.27 -0.30 12.44
CA ASP A 103 1.87 0.07 12.71
C ASP A 103 1.17 0.78 11.53
N VAL A 104 1.63 0.55 10.29
CA VAL A 104 0.98 1.06 9.07
C VAL A 104 -0.15 0.10 8.69
N PRO A 105 -1.42 0.55 8.66
CA PRO A 105 -2.51 -0.31 8.23
C PRO A 105 -2.40 -0.62 6.74
N VAL A 106 -2.41 -1.91 6.38
CA VAL A 106 -2.26 -2.36 4.99
C VAL A 106 -3.61 -2.81 4.42
N MET A 107 -3.91 -2.32 3.22
CA MET A 107 -4.80 -2.96 2.26
C MET A 107 -3.94 -3.54 1.14
N PHE A 108 -4.07 -4.84 0.90
CA PHE A 108 -3.26 -5.53 -0.09
C PHE A 108 -4.08 -5.86 -1.33
N VAL A 109 -3.60 -5.47 -2.50
CA VAL A 109 -4.30 -5.59 -3.77
C VAL A 109 -3.49 -6.48 -4.70
N THR A 110 -4.11 -7.49 -5.27
CA THR A 110 -3.51 -8.19 -6.40
C THR A 110 -3.83 -7.41 -7.67
N GLU A 111 -2.84 -6.80 -8.31
CA GLU A 111 -3.06 -6.14 -9.60
C GLU A 111 -3.42 -7.21 -10.63
N ASP A 112 -4.43 -6.88 -11.45
CA ASP A 112 -4.96 -7.74 -12.51
C ASP A 112 -5.64 -9.05 -12.02
N THR A 113 -6.22 -9.04 -10.81
CA THR A 113 -6.81 -10.22 -10.15
C THR A 113 -7.73 -11.04 -11.04
N THR A 114 -8.58 -10.41 -11.85
CA THR A 114 -9.61 -11.09 -12.65
C THR A 114 -9.04 -11.93 -13.79
N ARG A 115 -7.75 -11.74 -14.13
CA ARG A 115 -6.99 -12.53 -15.09
C ARG A 115 -5.92 -13.39 -14.42
N SER A 116 -5.83 -13.38 -13.09
CA SER A 116 -4.92 -14.20 -12.32
C SER A 116 -5.45 -15.62 -12.10
N LYS A 117 -4.55 -16.58 -11.86
CA LYS A 117 -4.96 -17.94 -11.48
C LYS A 117 -5.60 -17.87 -10.09
N PRO A 118 -6.82 -18.40 -9.88
CA PRO A 118 -7.48 -18.34 -8.58
C PRO A 118 -6.66 -18.92 -7.42
N GLU A 119 -5.88 -19.97 -7.67
CA GLU A 119 -5.03 -20.59 -6.63
C GLU A 119 -3.84 -19.70 -6.22
N ASP A 120 -3.22 -19.00 -7.17
CA ASP A 120 -2.14 -18.04 -6.89
C ASP A 120 -2.69 -16.86 -6.05
N VAL A 121 -3.87 -16.35 -6.41
CA VAL A 121 -4.55 -15.28 -5.67
C VAL A 121 -4.89 -15.72 -4.24
N LYS A 122 -5.47 -16.92 -4.07
CA LYS A 122 -5.77 -17.48 -2.74
C LYS A 122 -4.51 -17.63 -1.89
N MET A 123 -3.42 -18.11 -2.48
CA MET A 123 -2.15 -18.30 -1.78
C MET A 123 -1.59 -16.96 -1.28
N ILE A 124 -1.50 -15.96 -2.16
CA ILE A 124 -0.98 -14.63 -1.83
C ILE A 124 -1.87 -13.96 -0.78
N TYR A 125 -3.19 -13.93 -0.97
CA TYR A 125 -4.08 -13.28 -0.01
C TYR A 125 -4.12 -13.98 1.35
N ARG A 126 -4.10 -15.32 1.38
CA ARG A 126 -3.98 -16.05 2.65
C ARG A 126 -2.72 -15.62 3.39
N ARG A 127 -1.58 -15.58 2.69
CA ARG A 127 -0.33 -15.18 3.31
C ARG A 127 -0.33 -13.73 3.77
N ALA A 128 -0.87 -12.80 2.98
CA ALA A 128 -1.04 -11.41 3.38
C ALA A 128 -1.88 -11.27 4.66
N MET A 129 -2.99 -12.00 4.78
CA MET A 129 -3.83 -12.00 5.99
C MET A 129 -3.08 -12.54 7.22
N GLU A 130 -2.28 -13.60 7.08
CA GLU A 130 -1.44 -14.15 8.15
C GLU A 130 -0.42 -13.13 8.66
N LEU A 131 0.10 -12.27 7.78
CA LEU A 131 1.03 -11.19 8.14
C LEU A 131 0.34 -10.00 8.81
N GLY A 132 -0.99 -9.97 8.90
CA GLY A 132 -1.72 -8.91 9.57
C GLY A 132 -2.48 -7.95 8.65
N VAL A 133 -2.51 -8.19 7.34
CA VAL A 133 -3.36 -7.41 6.41
C VAL A 133 -4.83 -7.59 6.78
N ARG A 134 -5.58 -6.49 6.84
CA ARG A 134 -7.00 -6.48 7.24
C ARG A 134 -7.98 -6.13 6.11
N ARG A 135 -7.47 -5.76 4.92
CA ARG A 135 -8.27 -5.40 3.74
C ARG A 135 -7.61 -5.97 2.48
N LEU A 136 -8.41 -6.53 1.57
CA LEU A 136 -7.98 -7.16 0.32
C LEU A 136 -8.63 -6.48 -0.91
#